data_AF-A0A1W1BVG9-F1
#
_entry.id   AF-A0A1W1BVG9-F1
#
_cell.length_a   1.000
_cell.length_b   1.000
_cell.length_c   1.000
_cell.angle_alpha   90.00
_cell.angle_beta   90.00
_cell.angle_gamma   90.00
#
_symmetry.space_group_name_H-M   'P 1'
#
loop_
_entity.id
_entity.type
_entity.pdbx_description
1 polymer ?
#
loop_
_entity_poly.entity_id
_entity_poly.type
_entity_poly.pdbx_seq_one_letter_code
_entity_poly.pdbx_strand_id
1 'polypeptide(L)'
;MTHGFNLNDDLVCEGLIGDGCGGGRIFVVQDEKLQAFDPQTETSIELLQDVKNAVKIAKKGCLITIECKNETIRFDLSLLAKI
;
A
#
# COMPACT_ATOMS: atom_id res chain seq x y z
N MET A 1 -8.23 14.35 -5.17
CA MET A 1 -8.88 13.04 -5.31
C MET A 1 -8.39 12.45 -6.62
N THR A 2 -7.54 11.42 -6.54
CA THR A 2 -7.08 10.67 -7.71
C THR A 2 -7.84 9.35 -7.70
N HIS A 3 -8.68 9.11 -8.71
CA HIS A 3 -9.37 7.82 -8.89
C HIS A 3 -10.17 7.35 -7.65
N GLY A 4 -10.85 8.28 -6.95
CA GLY A 4 -11.61 7.98 -5.74
C GLY A 4 -10.77 7.85 -4.46
N PHE A 5 -9.44 7.85 -4.56
CA PHE A 5 -8.54 7.83 -3.41
C PHE A 5 -8.14 9.25 -2.98
N ASN A 6 -8.07 9.44 -1.66
CA ASN A 6 -7.52 10.64 -1.06
C ASN A 6 -6.07 10.35 -0.65
N LEU A 7 -5.10 10.86 -1.41
CA LEU A 7 -3.67 10.70 -1.08
C LEU A 7 -3.24 11.42 0.21
N ASN A 8 -4.13 12.21 0.82
CA ASN A 8 -3.91 12.78 2.16
C ASN A 8 -4.43 11.87 3.28
N ASP A 9 -5.03 10.73 2.95
CA ASP A 9 -5.45 9.74 3.93
C ASP A 9 -4.23 8.95 4.40
N ASP A 10 -4.06 8.81 5.72
CA ASP A 10 -2.93 8.08 6.29
C ASP A 10 -2.89 6.60 5.85
N LEU A 11 -4.02 6.04 5.41
CA LEU A 11 -4.12 4.67 4.91
C LEU A 11 -3.97 4.54 3.39
N VAL A 12 -3.57 5.61 2.70
CA VAL A 12 -3.33 5.64 1.27
C VAL A 12 -1.92 6.16 0.97
N CYS A 13 -1.20 5.47 0.09
CA CYS A 13 0.12 5.90 -0.37
C CYS A 13 0.27 5.67 -1.88
N GLU A 14 0.81 6.64 -2.61
CA GLU A 14 1.11 6.49 -4.03
C GLU A 14 2.52 5.91 -4.24
N GLY A 15 2.62 4.91 -5.11
CA GLY A 15 3.90 4.46 -5.64
C GLY A 15 4.45 5.46 -6.65
N LEU A 16 5.51 6.18 -6.27
CA LEU A 16 6.19 7.09 -7.20
C LEU A 16 6.90 6.31 -8.32
N ILE A 17 6.71 6.74 -9.57
CA ILE A 17 7.42 6.18 -10.71
C ILE A 17 8.92 6.51 -10.55
N GLY A 18 9.77 5.49 -10.65
CA GLY A 18 11.21 5.62 -10.43
C GLY A 18 11.66 5.34 -8.99
N ASP A 19 10.74 5.21 -8.02
CA ASP A 19 11.02 4.79 -6.63
C ASP A 19 11.04 3.25 -6.49
N GLY A 20 11.49 2.52 -7.52
CA GLY A 20 11.53 1.06 -7.51
C GLY A 20 10.19 0.40 -7.89
N CYS A 21 9.70 -0.53 -7.07
CA CYS A 21 8.57 -1.40 -7.41
C CYS A 21 7.22 -0.68 -7.28
N GLY A 22 6.26 -1.00 -8.15
CA GLY A 22 4.88 -0.52 -8.02
C GLY A 22 4.68 0.97 -8.28
N GLY A 23 5.55 1.59 -9.06
CA GLY A 23 5.36 2.96 -9.54
C GLY A 23 4.07 3.11 -10.36
N GLY A 24 3.36 4.22 -10.15
CA GLY A 24 2.07 4.52 -10.79
C GLY A 24 0.87 3.82 -10.17
N ARG A 25 1.06 3.03 -9.09
CA ARG A 25 -0.02 2.34 -8.38
C ARG A 25 -0.34 3.03 -7.06
N ILE A 26 -1.57 2.88 -6.60
CA ILE A 26 -2.03 3.39 -5.31
C ILE A 26 -2.08 2.20 -4.34
N PHE A 27 -1.37 2.31 -3.22
CA PHE A 27 -1.43 1.34 -2.14
C PHE A 27 -2.41 1.84 -1.10
N VAL A 28 -3.36 1.00 -0.72
CA VAL A 28 -4.40 1.34 0.25
C VAL A 28 -4.55 0.22 1.27
N VAL A 29 -4.75 0.60 2.53
CA VAL A 29 -5.19 -0.34 3.56
C VAL A 29 -6.68 -0.17 3.79
N GLN A 30 -7.47 -1.16 3.39
CA GLN A 30 -8.93 -1.17 3.52
C GLN A 30 -9.39 -2.57 3.91
N ASP A 31 -10.46 -2.66 4.71
CA ASP A 31 -11.02 -3.94 5.17
C ASP A 31 -9.97 -4.89 5.77
N GLU A 32 -9.03 -4.33 6.54
CA GLU A 32 -7.90 -5.04 7.19
C GLU A 32 -6.98 -5.75 6.18
N LYS A 33 -6.86 -5.21 4.96
CA LYS A 33 -6.05 -5.75 3.88
C LYS A 33 -5.22 -4.66 3.22
N LEU A 34 -4.00 -4.99 2.79
CA LEU A 34 -3.20 -4.17 1.89
C LEU A 34 -3.59 -4.50 0.45
N GLN A 35 -4.00 -3.49 -0.30
CA GLN A 35 -4.32 -3.60 -1.71
C GLN A 35 -3.45 -2.65 -2.54
N ALA A 36 -3.12 -3.08 -3.76
CA ALA A 36 -2.55 -2.23 -4.79
C ALA A 36 -3.59 -2.01 -5.88
N PHE A 37 -4.01 -0.76 -6.04
CA PHE A 37 -4.89 -0.28 -7.10
C PHE A 37 -4.06 0.25 -8.27
N ASP A 38 -4.37 -0.22 -9.46
CA ASP A 38 -3.81 0.29 -10.70
C ASP A 38 -4.81 1.26 -11.35
N PRO A 39 -4.51 2.58 -11.36
CA PRO A 39 -5.41 3.58 -11.93
C PRO A 39 -5.53 3.49 -13.45
N GLN A 40 -4.62 2.82 -14.15
CA GLN A 40 -4.70 2.70 -15.61
C GLN A 40 -5.69 1.63 -16.05
N THR A 41 -5.76 0.52 -15.30
CA THR A 41 -6.64 -0.61 -15.59
C THR A 41 -7.87 -0.67 -14.69
N GLU A 42 -7.96 0.23 -13.69
CA GLU A 42 -9.01 0.27 -12.67
C GLU A 42 -9.15 -1.05 -11.89
N THR A 43 -8.04 -1.79 -11.76
CA THR A 43 -8.00 -3.07 -11.07
C THR A 43 -7.31 -2.98 -9.72
N SER A 44 -7.79 -3.74 -8.75
CA SER A 44 -7.18 -3.87 -7.42
C SER A 44 -6.64 -5.29 -7.23
N ILE A 45 -5.45 -5.40 -6.64
CA ILE A 45 -4.85 -6.68 -6.27
C ILE A 45 -4.63 -6.67 -4.75
N GLU A 46 -5.08 -7.73 -4.08
CA GLU A 46 -4.78 -7.96 -2.67
C GLU A 46 -3.32 -8.43 -2.53
N LEU A 47 -2.54 -7.71 -1.73
CA LEU A 47 -1.13 -8.02 -1.47
C LEU A 47 -0.93 -8.72 -0.13
N LEU A 48 -1.66 -8.29 0.90
CA LEU A 48 -1.54 -8.83 2.26
C LEU A 48 -2.90 -8.76 2.96
N GLN A 49 -3.22 -9.77 3.74
CA GLN A 49 -4.40 -9.83 4.61
C GLN A 49 -3.99 -9.73 6.09
N ASP A 50 -4.96 -9.53 6.97
CA ASP A 50 -4.76 -9.43 8.43
C ASP A 50 -3.98 -8.17 8.86
N VAL A 51 -4.13 -7.07 8.12
CA VAL A 51 -3.58 -5.76 8.45
C VAL A 51 -4.52 -5.03 9.43
N LYS A 52 -4.56 -5.51 10.66
CA LYS A 52 -5.49 -4.98 11.68
C LYS A 52 -4.99 -3.69 12.31
N ASN A 53 -5.90 -2.76 12.57
CA ASN A 53 -5.61 -1.49 13.25
C ASN A 53 -4.47 -0.68 12.62
N ALA A 54 -4.37 -0.68 11.29
CA ALA A 54 -3.48 0.21 10.57
C ALA A 54 -3.79 1.67 10.91
N VAL A 55 -2.74 2.42 11.15
CA VAL A 55 -2.78 3.86 11.42
C VAL A 55 -2.20 4.60 10.22
N LYS A 56 -1.14 4.06 9.61
CA LYS A 56 -0.44 4.71 8.52
C LYS A 56 0.19 3.71 7.56
N ILE A 57 0.23 4.06 6.27
CA ILE A 57 1.00 3.36 5.25
C ILE A 57 2.05 4.29 4.64
N ALA A 58 3.22 3.73 4.36
CA ALA A 58 4.27 4.41 3.62
C ALA A 58 4.97 3.42 2.70
N LYS A 59 5.53 3.93 1.60
CA LYS A 59 6.35 3.16 0.67
C LYS A 59 7.74 3.80 0.55
N LYS A 60 8.76 2.95 0.46
CA LYS A 60 10.12 3.36 0.09
C LYS A 60 10.78 2.27 -0.73
N GLY A 61 11.13 2.56 -1.98
CA GLY A 61 11.69 1.54 -2.86
C GLY A 61 10.64 0.45 -3.11
N CYS A 62 11.02 -0.80 -2.95
CA CYS A 62 10.08 -1.92 -3.02
C CYS A 62 9.40 -2.26 -1.69
N LEU A 63 9.69 -1.53 -0.60
CA LEU A 63 9.18 -1.85 0.73
C LEU A 63 7.94 -1.01 1.06
N ILE A 64 6.83 -1.68 1.35
CA ILE A 64 5.65 -1.11 1.98
C ILE A 64 5.77 -1.28 3.49
N THR A 65 5.62 -0.19 4.23
CA THR A 65 5.59 -0.17 5.68
C THR A 65 4.19 0.25 6.12
N ILE A 66 3.54 -0.56 6.94
CA ILE A 66 2.24 -0.29 7.52
C ILE A 66 2.41 -0.20 9.03
N GLU A 67 2.24 0.99 9.58
CA GLU A 67 2.24 1.23 11.01
C GLU A 67 0.84 0.91 11.53
N CYS A 68 0.73 -0.09 12.41
CA CYS A 68 -0.48 -0.43 13.13
C CYS A 68 -0.34 0.01 14.59
N LYS A 69 -1.45 0.10 15.34
CA LYS A 69 -1.41 0.52 16.75
C LYS A 69 -0.51 -0.35 17.64
N ASN A 70 -0.42 -1.65 17.33
CA ASN A 70 0.29 -2.63 18.17
C ASN A 70 1.61 -3.12 17.54
N GLU A 71 1.76 -3.03 16.22
CA GLU A 71 2.91 -3.54 15.49
C GLU A 71 3.18 -2.75 14.21
N THR A 72 4.36 -2.93 13.62
CA THR A 72 4.66 -2.41 12.28
C THR A 72 4.85 -3.57 11.33
N ILE A 73 4.05 -3.60 10.27
CA ILE A 73 4.12 -4.63 9.23
C ILE A 73 5.00 -4.09 8.10
N ARG A 74 5.92 -4.92 7.61
CA ARG A 74 6.77 -4.61 6.45
C ARG A 74 6.50 -5.64 5.37
N PHE A 75 6.28 -5.18 4.15
CA PHE A 75 5.95 -6.02 3.01
C PHE A 75 6.81 -5.63 1.81
N ASP A 76 7.58 -6.58 1.28
CA ASP A 76 8.44 -6.36 0.12
C ASP A 76 7.69 -6.71 -1.16
N LEU A 77 7.47 -5.72 -2.02
CA LEU A 77 6.78 -5.86 -3.31
C LEU A 77 7.55 -6.70 -4.32
N SER A 78 8.88 -6.78 -4.21
CA SER A 78 9.72 -7.59 -5.11
C SER A 78 9.58 -9.07 -4.78
N LEU A 79 9.43 -9.37 -3.48
CA LEU A 79 9.27 -10.74 -2.98
C LEU A 79 7.80 -11.15 -2.86
N LEU A 80 6.88 -10.19 -2.93
CA LEU A 80 5.46 -10.37 -2.62
C LEU A 80 5.26 -11.07 -1.27
N ALA A 81 6.06 -10.68 -0.27
CA ALA A 81 6.10 -11.34 1.03
C ALA A 81 6.29 -10.33 2.19
N LYS A 82 5.72 -10.68 3.36
CA LYS A 82 5.99 -9.99 4.64
C LYS A 82 7.41 -10.30 5.10
N ILE A 83 8.13 -9.30 5.62
CA ILE A 83 9.51 -9.41 6.13
C ILE A 83 9.66 -8.85 7.54
#